data_AF-A0A3Q0NAD6-F1
#
_entry.id   AF-A0A3Q0NAD6-F1
#
_cell.length_a   1.000
_cell.length_b   1.000
_cell.length_c   1.000
_cell.angle_alpha   90.00
_cell.angle_beta   90.00
_cell.angle_gamma   90.00
#
_symmetry.space_group_name_H-M   'P 1'
#
loop_
_entity.id
_entity.type
_entity.pdbx_description
1 polymer ?
#
loop_
_entity_poly.entity_id
_entity_poly.type
_entity_poly.pdbx_seq_one_letter_code
_entity_poly.pdbx_strand_id
1 'polypeptide(L)'
;MKYEQLAKDILKNVGGKENINSVFHCITRLRFKLKDENIANTKEIEKLDGVISVIKSGGQYQVVIGNHVPDVFKAVLEVGGISAEGDEGSSAPATGNIFNRFIDMISGVFTPVLGVLAATGMIKGFTAMFVAFGWITVTSGTYQLLYAIGDCLFYFFPIFLGYTAMKKFGGNIFIGMAIGGALVYPTLAGITAGDPLYTLFAGTIFESPIHVTFLGIPVILMSYASSVIPIIVATYFGSKVEKGFKKIIPDVIKTFVVPFCTLLIVVPITFIVIGPIATWAGQLLGAGTIWVYNLSPIIAGLILGGFWQVFVIFGLHWGLVPVAINNLTVLGHDPILAMTFGASFAQIGAVLAVFFKSRNKKIKSLSIPAFISGIFGVTEPAIYGVTLPLKKPFIMSCIAGGIGGGIIGFAGSQTYIMGGLGIFGLPNFFKPGSGISGEFWWVVIAIVISFILGFILTYVVGFKDPADVVVEQSNTVEGETLIERETIPAPVVGEIVTLADVKDEAFSSGALGKGVAIIPTVGRVVAPAAGTVTTIFPTGHAIGITTKDGAEVLIHIGMDTVQLEGKFFTAHVKQGDVIEKGQLLTEFDIEGIKAAGYDVTTPVVVTNSNQYLDVMITDAKEAKLEERLITLVI
;
A
#
# COMPACT_ATOMS: atom_id res chain seq x y z
N MET A 1 -23.48 5.28 4.19
CA MET A 1 -22.00 5.41 4.43
C MET A 1 -21.35 6.30 3.36
N LYS A 2 -20.21 6.96 3.65
CA LYS A 2 -19.54 7.95 2.75
C LYS A 2 -19.35 7.49 1.28
N TYR A 3 -19.13 6.20 1.04
CA TYR A 3 -18.86 5.64 -0.29
C TYR A 3 -19.94 4.70 -0.84
N GLU A 4 -21.13 4.73 -0.24
CA GLU A 4 -22.21 3.79 -0.57
C GLU A 4 -22.72 3.96 -2.01
N GLN A 5 -22.81 5.21 -2.49
CA GLN A 5 -23.27 5.50 -3.84
C GLN A 5 -22.24 5.05 -4.89
N LEU A 6 -20.96 5.39 -4.67
CA LEU A 6 -19.86 4.92 -5.50
C LEU A 6 -19.80 3.39 -5.55
N ALA A 7 -20.02 2.72 -4.42
CA ALA A 7 -20.10 1.26 -4.36
C ALA A 7 -21.26 0.69 -5.20
N LYS A 8 -22.46 1.27 -5.10
CA LYS A 8 -23.63 0.89 -5.92
C LYS A 8 -23.34 1.05 -7.42
N ASP A 9 -22.74 2.16 -7.80
CA ASP A 9 -22.47 2.48 -9.20
C ASP A 9 -21.35 1.61 -9.78
N ILE A 10 -20.30 1.33 -9.02
CA ILE A 10 -19.28 0.36 -9.40
C ILE A 10 -19.92 -1.03 -9.59
N LEU A 11 -20.69 -1.52 -8.60
CA LEU A 11 -21.34 -2.83 -8.66
C LEU A 11 -22.27 -2.96 -9.86
N LYS A 12 -23.07 -1.94 -10.15
CA LYS A 12 -23.96 -1.90 -11.31
C LYS A 12 -23.16 -2.01 -12.62
N ASN A 13 -22.10 -1.22 -12.75
CA ASN A 13 -21.36 -1.14 -14.00
C ASN A 13 -20.37 -2.29 -14.22
N VAL A 14 -19.99 -3.06 -13.19
CA VAL A 14 -19.24 -4.31 -13.38
C VAL A 14 -20.12 -5.51 -13.74
N GLY A 15 -21.43 -5.31 -13.91
CA GLY A 15 -22.39 -6.38 -14.26
C GLY A 15 -23.15 -6.97 -13.07
N GLY A 16 -23.16 -6.29 -11.92
CA GLY A 16 -23.82 -6.72 -10.70
C GLY A 16 -23.08 -7.83 -9.95
N LYS A 17 -23.63 -8.23 -8.80
CA LYS A 17 -23.10 -9.34 -7.97
C LYS A 17 -22.95 -10.64 -8.78
N GLU A 18 -23.87 -10.88 -9.70
CA GLU A 18 -23.91 -12.06 -10.56
C GLU A 18 -22.64 -12.23 -11.40
N ASN A 19 -22.01 -11.12 -11.81
CA ASN A 19 -20.80 -11.11 -12.64
C ASN A 19 -19.50 -11.09 -11.81
N ILE A 20 -19.57 -11.04 -10.48
CA ILE A 20 -18.40 -10.95 -9.61
C ILE A 20 -18.10 -12.33 -9.03
N ASN A 21 -16.91 -12.88 -9.33
CA ASN A 21 -16.39 -14.07 -8.66
C ASN A 21 -15.80 -13.72 -7.29
N SER A 22 -15.02 -12.64 -7.22
CA SER A 22 -14.47 -12.11 -5.97
C SER A 22 -14.08 -10.65 -6.10
N VAL A 23 -14.04 -9.94 -4.98
CA VAL A 23 -13.54 -8.57 -4.86
C VAL A 23 -12.56 -8.51 -3.70
N PHE A 24 -11.43 -7.84 -3.90
CA PHE A 24 -10.43 -7.56 -2.88
C PHE A 24 -9.76 -6.23 -3.19
N HIS A 25 -8.86 -5.77 -2.34
CA HIS A 25 -8.24 -4.47 -2.55
C HIS A 25 -6.77 -4.42 -2.12
N CYS A 26 -6.04 -3.46 -2.68
CA CYS A 26 -4.78 -2.97 -2.14
C CYS A 26 -4.97 -1.54 -1.59
N ILE A 27 -3.89 -0.81 -1.31
CA ILE A 27 -3.99 0.56 -0.76
C ILE A 27 -4.70 1.52 -1.74
N THR A 28 -4.46 1.35 -3.06
CA THR A 28 -4.95 2.30 -4.09
C THR A 28 -5.89 1.72 -5.15
N ARG A 29 -6.20 0.42 -5.11
CA ARG A 29 -7.06 -0.21 -6.12
C ARG A 29 -8.03 -1.21 -5.52
N LEU A 30 -9.27 -1.12 -6.00
CA LEU A 30 -10.30 -2.12 -5.83
C LEU A 30 -10.20 -3.12 -6.99
N ARG A 31 -10.08 -4.41 -6.69
CA ARG A 31 -9.78 -5.46 -7.67
C ARG A 31 -10.93 -6.43 -7.75
N PHE A 32 -11.59 -6.44 -8.89
CA PHE A 32 -12.65 -7.40 -9.20
C PHE A 32 -12.09 -8.54 -10.03
N LYS A 33 -12.50 -9.75 -9.68
CA LYS A 33 -12.41 -10.90 -10.57
C LYS A 33 -13.79 -11.16 -11.13
N LEU A 34 -13.99 -10.81 -12.40
CA LEU A 34 -15.30 -10.93 -13.06
C LEU A 34 -15.46 -12.30 -13.72
N LYS A 35 -16.70 -12.75 -13.92
CA LYS A 35 -17.02 -13.95 -14.73
C LYS A 35 -16.83 -13.66 -16.22
N ASP A 36 -17.29 -12.50 -16.67
CA ASP A 36 -17.08 -11.99 -18.01
C ASP A 36 -16.76 -10.48 -17.96
N GLU A 37 -15.57 -10.10 -18.45
CA GLU A 37 -15.11 -8.72 -18.49
C GLU A 37 -15.80 -7.87 -19.56
N ASN A 38 -16.49 -8.48 -20.54
CA ASN A 38 -17.21 -7.76 -21.59
C ASN A 38 -18.54 -7.18 -21.10
N ILE A 39 -19.09 -7.73 -20.01
CA ILE A 39 -20.30 -7.22 -19.36
C ILE A 39 -19.98 -5.92 -18.60
N ALA A 40 -18.73 -5.72 -18.17
CA ALA A 40 -18.32 -4.54 -17.42
C ALA A 40 -18.22 -3.30 -18.32
N ASN A 41 -18.92 -2.23 -17.93
CA ASN A 41 -18.95 -0.97 -18.65
C ASN A 41 -17.78 -0.07 -18.23
N THR A 42 -16.60 -0.35 -18.79
CA THR A 42 -15.35 0.34 -18.42
C THR A 42 -15.39 1.84 -18.60
N LYS A 43 -15.99 2.32 -19.70
CA LYS A 43 -16.07 3.76 -19.99
C LYS A 43 -16.95 4.51 -19.00
N GLU A 44 -17.97 3.87 -18.44
CA GLU A 44 -18.82 4.48 -17.42
C GLU A 44 -18.17 4.41 -16.04
N ILE A 45 -17.46 3.34 -15.71
CA ILE A 45 -16.71 3.23 -14.43
C ILE A 45 -15.61 4.28 -14.34
N GLU A 46 -14.90 4.56 -15.44
CA GLU A 46 -13.86 5.61 -15.50
C GLU A 46 -14.40 7.03 -15.30
N LYS A 47 -15.71 7.25 -15.45
CA LYS A 47 -16.37 8.55 -15.24
C LYS A 47 -16.94 8.73 -13.84
N LEU A 48 -16.95 7.67 -13.02
CA LEU A 48 -17.49 7.74 -11.66
C LEU A 48 -16.61 8.61 -10.77
N ASP A 49 -17.24 9.49 -9.97
CA ASP A 49 -16.55 10.33 -9.00
C ASP A 49 -15.79 9.47 -7.98
N GLY A 50 -14.49 9.74 -7.79
CA GLY A 50 -13.58 8.91 -6.99
C GLY A 50 -12.84 7.80 -7.76
N VAL A 51 -13.13 7.55 -9.04
CA VAL A 51 -12.36 6.59 -9.87
C VAL A 51 -11.32 7.35 -10.71
N ILE A 52 -10.04 7.02 -10.53
CA ILE A 52 -8.90 7.59 -11.25
C ILE A 52 -8.72 6.94 -12.63
N SER A 53 -8.85 5.61 -12.70
CA SER A 53 -8.73 4.84 -13.95
C SER A 53 -9.21 3.41 -13.76
N VAL A 54 -9.46 2.71 -14.86
CA VAL A 54 -9.70 1.26 -14.84
C VAL A 54 -8.59 0.54 -15.60
N ILE A 55 -8.00 -0.48 -14.98
CA ILE A 55 -6.91 -1.27 -15.55
C ILE A 55 -7.35 -2.73 -15.64
N LYS A 56 -7.24 -3.32 -16.84
CA LYS A 56 -7.40 -4.76 -17.05
C LYS A 56 -6.03 -5.40 -17.14
N SER A 57 -5.63 -6.13 -16.10
CA SER A 57 -4.30 -6.76 -16.04
C SER A 57 -4.30 -8.00 -15.16
N GLY A 58 -3.62 -9.06 -15.61
CA GLY A 58 -3.50 -10.32 -14.85
C GLY A 58 -4.82 -11.07 -14.65
N GLY A 59 -5.80 -10.91 -15.55
CA GLY A 59 -7.14 -11.49 -15.40
C GLY A 59 -7.96 -10.88 -14.25
N GLN A 60 -7.66 -9.61 -13.93
CA GLN A 60 -8.36 -8.82 -12.92
C GLN A 60 -8.82 -7.50 -13.54
N TYR A 61 -10.03 -7.10 -13.17
CA TYR A 61 -10.63 -5.83 -13.49
C TYR A 61 -10.40 -4.86 -12.31
N GLN A 62 -9.47 -3.91 -12.47
CA GLN A 62 -9.00 -3.07 -11.37
C GLN A 62 -9.55 -1.66 -11.50
N VAL A 63 -10.29 -1.20 -10.49
CA VAL A 63 -10.76 0.17 -10.37
C VAL A 63 -9.78 0.92 -9.46
N VAL A 64 -9.03 1.86 -10.02
CA VAL A 64 -8.05 2.67 -9.29
C VAL A 64 -8.79 3.85 -8.67
N ILE A 65 -8.76 3.97 -7.34
CA ILE A 65 -9.52 5.00 -6.60
C ILE A 65 -8.55 5.85 -5.74
N GLY A 66 -7.38 5.31 -5.37
CA GLY A 66 -6.41 5.99 -4.50
C GLY A 66 -6.56 5.59 -3.02
N ASN A 67 -6.10 6.42 -2.08
CA ASN A 67 -5.94 6.02 -0.67
C ASN A 67 -7.26 5.68 0.06
N HIS A 68 -8.42 5.99 -0.53
CA HIS A 68 -9.76 5.73 0.04
C HIS A 68 -10.30 4.31 -0.24
N VAL A 69 -9.51 3.48 -0.91
CA VAL A 69 -9.93 2.13 -1.30
C VAL A 69 -10.38 1.22 -0.17
N PRO A 70 -9.77 1.22 1.04
CA PRO A 70 -10.26 0.42 2.16
C PRO A 70 -11.72 0.75 2.53
N ASP A 71 -12.09 2.03 2.46
CA ASP A 71 -13.43 2.50 2.80
C ASP A 71 -14.44 2.19 1.68
N VAL A 72 -14.04 2.37 0.41
CA VAL A 72 -14.87 1.98 -0.74
C VAL A 72 -15.09 0.46 -0.79
N PHE A 73 -14.07 -0.34 -0.44
CA PHE A 73 -14.19 -1.79 -0.36
C PHE A 73 -15.23 -2.22 0.66
N LYS A 74 -15.21 -1.64 1.88
CA LYS A 74 -16.25 -1.90 2.90
C LYS A 74 -17.64 -1.60 2.37
N ALA A 75 -17.82 -0.43 1.73
CA ALA A 75 -19.10 -0.06 1.14
C ALA A 75 -19.55 -1.03 0.02
N VAL A 76 -18.64 -1.52 -0.82
CA VAL A 76 -18.93 -2.50 -1.87
C VAL A 76 -19.36 -3.85 -1.31
N LEU A 77 -18.73 -4.32 -0.24
CA LEU A 77 -19.12 -5.56 0.43
C LEU A 77 -20.53 -5.47 1.02
N GLU A 78 -20.80 -4.37 1.72
CA GLU A 78 -22.06 -4.15 2.43
C GLU A 78 -23.23 -3.92 1.46
N VAL A 79 -23.05 -3.08 0.45
CA VAL A 79 -24.05 -2.82 -0.61
C VAL A 79 -24.29 -4.05 -1.47
N GLY A 80 -23.24 -4.79 -1.82
CA GLY A 80 -23.35 -5.99 -2.67
C GLY A 80 -23.92 -7.20 -1.94
N GLY A 81 -24.08 -7.13 -0.61
CA GLY A 81 -24.31 -8.32 0.23
C GLY A 81 -23.27 -9.40 -0.06
N ILE A 82 -22.05 -8.99 -0.42
CA ILE A 82 -20.92 -9.87 -0.69
C ILE A 82 -20.27 -10.07 0.66
N SER A 83 -20.30 -11.28 1.18
CA SER A 83 -19.63 -11.61 2.43
C SER A 83 -18.16 -11.17 2.35
N ALA A 84 -17.68 -10.46 3.38
CA ALA A 84 -16.28 -10.03 3.52
C ALA A 84 -15.28 -11.20 3.46
N GLU A 85 -15.79 -12.43 3.47
CA GLU A 85 -15.13 -13.65 3.04
C GLU A 85 -15.00 -13.72 1.50
N GLY A 86 -14.51 -12.64 0.90
CA GLY A 86 -13.60 -12.78 -0.22
C GLY A 86 -12.29 -13.29 0.37
N ASP A 87 -12.22 -14.61 0.57
CA ASP A 87 -11.00 -15.39 0.78
C ASP A 87 -9.81 -14.62 0.19
N GLU A 88 -8.95 -13.99 1.02
CA GLU A 88 -7.72 -13.27 0.58
C GLU A 88 -6.70 -14.29 0.02
N GLY A 89 -7.16 -15.10 -0.92
CA GLY A 89 -7.03 -16.53 -0.79
C GLY A 89 -7.52 -17.27 -2.02
N SER A 90 -8.81 -17.23 -2.35
CA SER A 90 -9.29 -17.90 -3.58
C SER A 90 -9.06 -17.01 -4.80
N SER A 91 -7.85 -17.05 -5.33
CA SER A 91 -7.69 -16.93 -6.77
C SER A 91 -8.53 -18.02 -7.44
N ALA A 92 -9.61 -17.67 -8.12
CA ALA A 92 -10.10 -18.53 -9.20
C ALA A 92 -8.91 -18.85 -10.13
N PRO A 93 -8.78 -20.05 -10.70
CA PRO A 93 -7.58 -20.43 -11.46
C PRO A 93 -7.31 -19.39 -12.55
N ALA A 94 -6.11 -18.80 -12.61
CA ALA A 94 -5.80 -17.86 -13.68
C ALA A 94 -5.93 -18.58 -15.04
N THR A 95 -6.77 -18.08 -15.93
CA THR A 95 -6.83 -18.49 -17.33
C THR A 95 -5.68 -17.81 -18.09
N GLY A 96 -4.46 -18.23 -17.80
CA GLY A 96 -3.24 -17.72 -18.41
C GLY A 96 -2.14 -18.78 -18.45
N ASN A 97 -1.04 -18.51 -19.16
CA ASN A 97 0.10 -19.42 -19.28
C ASN A 97 0.70 -19.75 -17.90
N ILE A 98 1.41 -20.87 -17.77
CA ILE A 98 1.96 -21.41 -16.50
C ILE A 98 2.75 -20.36 -15.73
N PHE A 99 3.50 -19.51 -16.44
CA PHE A 99 4.24 -18.40 -15.85
C PHE A 99 3.34 -17.37 -15.14
N ASN A 100 2.23 -16.97 -15.75
CA ASN A 100 1.31 -16.00 -15.15
C ASN A 100 0.60 -16.57 -13.92
N ARG A 101 0.31 -17.88 -13.91
CA ARG A 101 -0.22 -18.58 -12.72
C ARG A 101 0.79 -18.59 -11.57
N PHE A 102 2.07 -18.80 -11.88
CA PHE A 102 3.14 -18.74 -10.90
C PHE A 102 3.26 -17.34 -10.28
N ILE A 103 3.25 -16.29 -11.10
CA ILE A 103 3.30 -14.91 -10.61
C ILE A 103 2.09 -14.55 -9.75
N ASP A 104 0.86 -14.95 -10.14
CA ASP A 104 -0.34 -14.71 -9.34
C ASP A 104 -0.28 -15.45 -7.98
N MET A 105 0.25 -16.68 -7.98
CA MET A 105 0.48 -17.44 -6.76
C MET A 105 1.42 -16.69 -5.83
N ILE A 106 2.63 -16.35 -6.31
CA ILE A 106 3.64 -15.68 -5.46
C ILE A 106 3.14 -14.31 -5.00
N SER A 107 2.55 -13.51 -5.89
CA SER A 107 2.00 -12.21 -5.53
C SER A 107 0.91 -12.33 -4.45
N GLY A 108 0.01 -13.30 -4.58
CA GLY A 108 -1.05 -13.53 -3.58
C GLY A 108 -0.52 -13.97 -2.22
N VAL A 109 0.59 -14.71 -2.18
CA VAL A 109 1.24 -15.16 -0.94
C VAL A 109 2.00 -14.02 -0.25
N PHE A 110 2.68 -13.14 -1.01
CA PHE A 110 3.52 -12.08 -0.45
C PHE A 110 2.79 -10.77 -0.16
N THR A 111 1.73 -10.43 -0.90
CA THR A 111 1.01 -9.16 -0.74
C THR A 111 0.52 -8.90 0.70
N PRO A 112 -0.04 -9.88 1.44
CA PRO A 112 -0.54 -9.62 2.79
C PRO A 112 0.55 -9.29 3.82
N VAL A 113 1.81 -9.66 3.56
CA VAL A 113 2.92 -9.45 4.51
C VAL A 113 3.75 -8.19 4.22
N LEU A 114 3.46 -7.44 3.15
CA LEU A 114 4.32 -6.33 2.69
C LEU A 114 4.49 -5.20 3.70
N GLY A 115 3.41 -4.78 4.35
CA GLY A 115 3.48 -3.69 5.34
C GLY A 115 4.40 -4.04 6.51
N VAL A 116 4.28 -5.27 7.02
CA VAL A 116 5.14 -5.78 8.09
C VAL A 116 6.56 -5.97 7.60
N LEU A 117 6.74 -6.49 6.38
CA LEU A 117 8.06 -6.68 5.75
C LEU A 117 8.84 -5.37 5.60
N ALA A 118 8.16 -4.31 5.20
CA ALA A 118 8.75 -2.97 5.13
C ALA A 118 9.16 -2.48 6.53
N ALA A 119 8.26 -2.59 7.52
CA ALA A 119 8.53 -2.14 8.88
C ALA A 119 9.71 -2.88 9.53
N THR A 120 9.71 -4.21 9.51
CA THR A 120 10.78 -5.04 10.10
C THR A 120 12.10 -4.86 9.34
N GLY A 121 12.06 -4.75 8.02
CA GLY A 121 13.23 -4.41 7.20
C GLY A 121 13.83 -3.06 7.56
N MET A 122 13.00 -2.00 7.69
CA MET A 122 13.47 -0.68 8.12
C MET A 122 14.12 -0.71 9.50
N ILE A 123 13.52 -1.40 10.48
CA ILE A 123 14.09 -1.54 11.83
C ILE A 123 15.45 -2.24 11.78
N LYS A 124 15.57 -3.32 11.00
CA LYS A 124 16.85 -4.02 10.79
C LYS A 124 17.90 -3.09 10.16
N GLY A 125 17.51 -2.26 9.20
CA GLY A 125 18.35 -1.22 8.58
C GLY A 125 18.83 -0.16 9.58
N PHE A 126 17.93 0.41 10.39
CA PHE A 126 18.28 1.37 11.46
C PHE A 126 19.21 0.74 12.50
N THR A 127 18.95 -0.49 12.89
CA THR A 127 19.80 -1.23 13.85
C THR A 127 21.22 -1.38 13.32
N ALA A 128 21.35 -1.78 12.05
CA ALA A 128 22.66 -1.90 11.39
C ALA A 128 23.37 -0.53 11.27
N MET A 129 22.63 0.54 10.98
CA MET A 129 23.16 1.90 10.96
C MET A 129 23.68 2.35 12.33
N PHE A 130 22.95 2.09 13.41
CA PHE A 130 23.39 2.43 14.77
C PHE A 130 24.68 1.70 15.15
N VAL A 131 24.83 0.43 14.73
CA VAL A 131 26.07 -0.31 14.89
C VAL A 131 27.19 0.31 14.06
N ALA A 132 26.93 0.65 12.80
CA ALA A 132 27.93 1.24 11.91
C ALA A 132 28.45 2.60 12.40
N PHE A 133 27.59 3.42 13.03
CA PHE A 133 27.99 4.70 13.65
C PHE A 133 28.59 4.54 15.05
N GLY A 134 28.68 3.32 15.58
CA GLY A 134 29.21 3.06 16.92
C GLY A 134 28.29 3.53 18.06
N TRP A 135 27.01 3.80 17.78
CA TRP A 135 26.03 4.21 18.79
C TRP A 135 25.59 3.05 19.68
N ILE A 136 25.56 1.84 19.13
CA ILE A 136 25.29 0.60 19.86
C ILE A 136 26.27 -0.50 19.43
N THR A 137 26.56 -1.44 20.33
CA THR A 137 27.37 -2.63 20.02
C THR A 137 26.47 -3.84 19.78
N VAL A 138 26.94 -4.82 18.99
CA VAL A 138 26.21 -6.08 18.74
C VAL A 138 25.99 -6.92 20.01
N THR A 139 26.75 -6.63 21.08
CA THR A 139 26.60 -7.29 22.39
C THR A 139 25.62 -6.56 23.32
N SER A 140 25.20 -5.35 22.98
CA SER A 140 24.27 -4.57 23.81
C SER A 140 22.86 -5.17 23.80
N GLY A 141 22.15 -5.09 24.93
CA GLY A 141 20.75 -5.52 25.01
C GLY A 141 19.84 -4.76 24.05
N THR A 142 20.11 -3.47 23.82
CA THR A 142 19.41 -2.65 22.83
C THR A 142 19.53 -3.23 21.42
N TYR A 143 20.75 -3.60 20.99
CA TYR A 143 20.94 -4.25 19.70
C TYR A 143 20.17 -5.56 19.62
N GLN A 144 20.25 -6.41 20.64
CA GLN A 144 19.59 -7.72 20.64
C GLN A 144 18.07 -7.58 20.47
N LEU A 145 17.44 -6.63 21.17
CA LEU A 145 16.00 -6.38 21.05
C LEU A 145 15.63 -5.77 19.69
N LEU A 146 16.35 -4.74 19.23
CA LEU A 146 16.06 -4.11 17.94
C LEU A 146 16.28 -5.08 16.76
N TYR A 147 17.35 -5.88 16.84
CA TYR A 147 17.61 -6.93 15.85
C TYR A 147 16.50 -7.99 15.87
N ALA A 148 16.05 -8.44 17.04
CA ALA A 148 14.93 -9.38 17.14
C ALA A 148 13.64 -8.80 16.52
N ILE A 149 13.32 -7.53 16.77
CA ILE A 149 12.16 -6.85 16.16
C ILE A 149 12.31 -6.81 14.63
N GLY A 150 13.49 -6.43 14.14
CA GLY A 150 13.75 -6.34 12.71
C GLY A 150 13.83 -7.69 11.99
N ASP A 151 14.28 -8.73 12.69
CA ASP A 151 14.54 -10.06 12.10
C ASP A 151 13.37 -11.03 12.26
N CYS A 152 12.45 -10.79 13.20
CA CYS A 152 11.37 -11.76 13.53
C CYS A 152 10.58 -12.24 12.31
N LEU A 153 10.16 -11.33 11.42
CA LEU A 153 9.41 -11.71 10.22
C LEU A 153 10.26 -12.55 9.27
N PHE A 154 11.54 -12.20 9.10
CA PHE A 154 12.46 -12.89 8.20
C PHE A 154 12.77 -14.28 8.74
N TYR A 155 13.15 -14.41 10.02
CA TYR A 155 13.45 -15.68 10.64
C TYR A 155 12.25 -16.62 10.62
N PHE A 156 11.08 -16.11 11.05
CA PHE A 156 9.83 -16.87 11.10
C PHE A 156 9.01 -16.81 9.81
N PHE A 157 9.62 -16.48 8.66
CA PHE A 157 8.89 -16.33 7.40
C PHE A 157 8.01 -17.54 7.06
N PRO A 158 8.45 -18.79 7.29
CA PRO A 158 7.60 -19.96 7.07
C PRO A 158 6.26 -19.92 7.81
N ILE A 159 6.16 -19.30 8.99
CA ILE A 159 4.89 -19.21 9.73
C ILE A 159 3.94 -18.24 9.00
N PHE A 160 4.43 -17.05 8.64
CA PHE A 160 3.64 -16.02 7.97
C PHE A 160 3.25 -16.44 6.55
N LEU A 161 4.17 -17.03 5.80
CA LEU A 161 3.89 -17.56 4.46
C LEU A 161 3.00 -18.81 4.53
N GLY A 162 3.09 -19.61 5.59
CA GLY A 162 2.17 -20.71 5.84
C GLY A 162 0.72 -20.23 5.96
N TYR A 163 0.51 -19.13 6.68
CA TYR A 163 -0.79 -18.46 6.77
C TYR A 163 -1.27 -17.98 5.39
N THR A 164 -0.48 -17.16 4.69
CA THR A 164 -0.92 -16.52 3.45
C THR A 164 -1.05 -17.51 2.30
N ALA A 165 -0.21 -18.54 2.25
CA ALA A 165 -0.28 -19.60 1.26
C ALA A 165 -1.48 -20.54 1.49
N MET A 166 -1.78 -20.93 2.73
CA MET A 166 -3.00 -21.72 2.98
C MET A 166 -4.25 -20.94 2.62
N LYS A 167 -4.28 -19.64 2.93
CA LYS A 167 -5.34 -18.75 2.45
C LYS A 167 -5.41 -18.78 0.93
N LYS A 168 -4.28 -18.55 0.23
CA LYS A 168 -4.17 -18.59 -1.24
C LYS A 168 -4.62 -19.91 -1.88
N PHE A 169 -4.47 -21.03 -1.19
CA PHE A 169 -4.88 -22.34 -1.68
C PHE A 169 -6.28 -22.77 -1.20
N GLY A 170 -6.97 -21.94 -0.42
CA GLY A 170 -8.30 -22.19 0.14
C GLY A 170 -8.31 -23.34 1.15
N GLY A 171 -7.30 -23.40 2.01
CA GLY A 171 -7.19 -24.32 3.15
C GLY A 171 -7.27 -23.59 4.48
N ASN A 172 -7.23 -24.33 5.60
CA ASN A 172 -7.21 -23.76 6.93
C ASN A 172 -5.85 -23.08 7.23
N ILE A 173 -5.90 -21.77 7.47
CA ILE A 173 -4.73 -20.93 7.77
C ILE A 173 -3.89 -21.43 8.95
N PHE A 174 -4.50 -21.98 10.00
CA PHE A 174 -3.79 -22.44 11.18
C PHE A 174 -3.01 -23.74 10.93
N ILE A 175 -3.48 -24.58 10.00
CA ILE A 175 -2.71 -25.75 9.54
C ILE A 175 -1.43 -25.27 8.84
N GLY A 176 -1.52 -24.23 8.01
CA GLY A 176 -0.37 -23.64 7.34
C GLY A 176 0.64 -23.05 8.31
N MET A 177 0.16 -22.30 9.30
CA MET A 177 1.00 -21.76 10.37
C MET A 177 1.68 -22.87 11.17
N ALA A 178 0.97 -23.98 11.45
CA ALA A 178 1.55 -25.12 12.16
C ALA A 178 2.63 -25.85 11.34
N ILE A 179 2.44 -26.00 10.01
CA ILE A 179 3.49 -26.51 9.12
C ILE A 179 4.71 -25.58 9.14
N GLY A 180 4.49 -24.27 9.03
CA GLY A 180 5.56 -23.28 9.12
C GLY A 180 6.30 -23.32 10.46
N GLY A 181 5.55 -23.44 11.56
CA GLY A 181 6.09 -23.56 12.92
C GLY A 181 6.92 -24.82 13.11
N ALA A 182 6.50 -25.94 12.51
CA ALA A 182 7.28 -27.16 12.51
C ALA A 182 8.62 -26.98 11.77
N LEU A 183 8.61 -26.34 10.59
CA LEU A 183 9.82 -26.09 9.78
C LEU A 183 10.87 -25.26 10.54
N VAL A 184 10.44 -24.30 11.35
CA VAL A 184 11.33 -23.43 12.14
C VAL A 184 11.42 -23.83 13.62
N TYR A 185 11.06 -25.08 13.95
CA TYR A 185 11.05 -25.53 15.33
C TYR A 185 12.50 -25.57 15.89
N PRO A 186 12.82 -24.82 16.96
CA PRO A 186 14.21 -24.61 17.38
C PRO A 186 14.98 -25.90 17.70
N THR A 187 14.31 -26.91 18.26
CA THR A 187 14.96 -28.18 18.59
C THR A 187 15.45 -28.92 17.35
N LEU A 188 14.78 -28.80 16.20
CA LEU A 188 15.22 -29.44 14.95
C LEU A 188 16.52 -28.82 14.43
N ALA A 189 16.69 -27.49 14.59
CA ALA A 189 17.93 -26.82 14.25
C ALA A 189 19.11 -27.22 15.16
N GLY A 190 18.83 -27.58 16.42
CA GLY A 190 19.84 -28.10 17.34
C GLY A 190 20.34 -29.50 16.98
N ILE A 191 19.49 -30.34 16.38
CA ILE A 191 19.85 -31.73 16.01
C ILE A 191 20.96 -31.77 14.95
N THR A 192 20.98 -30.79 14.04
CA THR A 192 21.99 -30.70 12.97
C THR A 192 23.37 -30.24 13.45
N ALA A 193 23.55 -29.97 14.75
CA ALA A 193 24.83 -29.57 15.33
C ALA A 193 25.69 -30.77 15.80
N GLY A 194 25.12 -31.98 15.89
CA GLY A 194 25.85 -33.20 16.21
C GLY A 194 26.42 -33.91 14.98
N ASP A 195 27.14 -35.02 15.18
CA ASP A 195 27.63 -35.83 14.07
C ASP A 195 26.47 -36.52 13.31
N PRO A 196 26.52 -36.59 11.98
CA PRO A 196 25.52 -37.33 11.21
C PRO A 196 25.61 -38.84 11.45
N LEU A 197 24.46 -39.49 11.46
CA LEU A 197 24.32 -40.95 11.52
C LEU A 197 24.98 -41.61 10.30
N TYR A 198 24.77 -41.02 9.13
CA TYR A 198 25.39 -41.37 7.85
C TYR A 198 25.05 -40.28 6.82
N THR A 199 25.71 -40.30 5.67
CA THR A 199 25.47 -39.34 4.59
C THR A 199 24.79 -40.02 3.40
N LEU A 200 23.65 -39.49 2.97
CA LEU A 200 23.01 -39.89 1.72
C LEU A 200 23.63 -39.14 0.54
N PHE A 201 23.69 -39.81 -0.62
CA PHE A 201 24.21 -39.24 -1.87
C PHE A 201 25.62 -38.65 -1.77
N ALA A 202 26.47 -39.25 -0.92
CA ALA A 202 27.86 -38.82 -0.72
C ALA A 202 28.61 -38.70 -2.05
N GLY A 203 29.34 -37.60 -2.24
CA GLY A 203 30.09 -37.31 -3.47
C GLY A 203 29.25 -36.77 -4.62
N THR A 204 27.98 -36.41 -4.38
CA THR A 204 27.11 -35.75 -5.37
C THR A 204 26.72 -34.33 -4.92
N ILE A 205 26.17 -33.53 -5.83
CA ILE A 205 25.61 -32.21 -5.48
C ILE A 205 24.39 -32.28 -4.53
N PHE A 206 23.86 -33.48 -4.28
CA PHE A 206 22.73 -33.74 -3.38
C PHE A 206 23.17 -34.35 -2.05
N GLU A 207 24.47 -34.33 -1.76
CA GLU A 207 25.04 -34.85 -0.51
C GLU A 207 24.28 -34.29 0.70
N SER A 208 23.75 -35.20 1.53
CA SER A 208 22.83 -34.85 2.60
C SER A 208 23.18 -35.63 3.88
N PRO A 209 23.75 -34.98 4.90
CA PRO A 209 24.06 -35.60 6.18
C PRO A 209 22.76 -35.86 6.98
N ILE A 210 22.55 -37.12 7.37
CA ILE A 210 21.34 -37.56 8.07
C ILE A 210 21.59 -37.57 9.57
N HIS A 211 20.82 -36.78 10.31
CA HIS A 211 20.95 -36.65 11.77
C HIS A 211 19.77 -37.31 12.52
N VAL A 212 18.65 -37.57 11.83
CA VAL A 212 17.46 -38.16 12.44
C VAL A 212 16.71 -39.05 11.45
N THR A 213 15.94 -40.00 11.96
CA THR A 213 15.03 -40.83 11.18
C THR A 213 13.60 -40.69 11.70
N PHE A 214 12.62 -40.82 10.81
CA PHE A 214 11.20 -40.88 11.14
C PHE A 214 10.66 -42.25 10.72
N LEU A 215 10.28 -43.08 11.69
CA LEU A 215 9.88 -44.49 11.45
C LEU A 215 10.93 -45.30 10.65
N GLY A 216 12.22 -45.02 10.89
CA GLY A 216 13.34 -45.64 10.17
C GLY A 216 13.64 -45.03 8.80
N ILE A 217 12.83 -44.06 8.33
CA ILE A 217 13.08 -43.33 7.08
C ILE A 217 14.05 -42.16 7.37
N PRO A 218 15.14 -41.99 6.62
CA PRO A 218 16.04 -40.84 6.77
C PRO A 218 15.30 -39.53 6.57
N VAL A 219 15.55 -38.57 7.45
CA VAL A 219 15.05 -37.20 7.32
C VAL A 219 16.24 -36.28 7.07
N ILE A 220 16.20 -35.56 5.96
CA ILE A 220 17.21 -34.55 5.62
C ILE A 220 16.76 -33.24 6.28
N LEU A 221 17.30 -32.99 7.47
CA LEU A 221 17.08 -31.72 8.16
C LEU A 221 17.93 -30.63 7.51
N MET A 222 17.27 -29.53 7.14
CA MET A 222 17.92 -28.34 6.58
C MET A 222 17.51 -27.12 7.39
N SER A 223 18.25 -26.02 7.24
CA SER A 223 17.80 -24.74 7.78
C SER A 223 16.62 -24.22 6.95
N TYR A 224 15.42 -24.28 7.53
CA TYR A 224 14.22 -23.72 6.92
C TYR A 224 13.90 -22.30 7.42
N ALA A 225 14.69 -21.75 8.36
CA ALA A 225 14.58 -20.36 8.78
C ALA A 225 14.77 -19.44 7.56
N SER A 226 13.93 -18.41 7.45
CA SER A 226 13.92 -17.50 6.29
C SER A 226 13.61 -18.16 4.93
N SER A 227 13.24 -19.45 4.89
CA SER A 227 12.93 -20.14 3.64
C SER A 227 11.50 -19.83 3.15
N VAL A 228 11.35 -19.77 1.83
CA VAL A 228 10.08 -19.40 1.16
C VAL A 228 9.52 -20.58 0.36
N ILE A 229 10.36 -21.25 -0.42
CA ILE A 229 9.92 -22.28 -1.37
C ILE A 229 9.33 -23.50 -0.64
N PRO A 230 10.00 -24.09 0.38
CA PRO A 230 9.51 -25.31 1.03
C PRO A 230 8.11 -25.13 1.62
N ILE A 231 7.86 -24.02 2.30
CA ILE A 231 6.56 -23.74 2.94
C ILE A 231 5.43 -23.55 1.93
N ILE A 232 5.68 -22.86 0.81
CA ILE A 232 4.64 -22.65 -0.22
C ILE A 232 4.25 -24.00 -0.84
N VAL A 233 5.22 -24.87 -1.12
CA VAL A 233 4.95 -26.21 -1.68
C VAL A 233 4.25 -27.10 -0.63
N ALA A 234 4.70 -27.06 0.62
CA ALA A 234 4.12 -27.83 1.72
C ALA A 234 2.66 -27.45 1.99
N THR A 235 2.34 -26.15 1.98
CA THR A 235 0.98 -25.64 2.17
C THR A 235 0.09 -25.88 0.95
N TYR A 236 0.64 -25.83 -0.28
CA TYR A 236 -0.08 -26.28 -1.47
C TYR A 236 -0.51 -27.74 -1.34
N PHE A 237 0.44 -28.63 -1.02
CA PHE A 237 0.16 -30.04 -0.77
C PHE A 237 -0.82 -30.23 0.40
N GLY A 238 -0.59 -29.53 1.51
CA GLY A 238 -1.43 -29.56 2.70
C GLY A 238 -2.88 -29.16 2.41
N SER A 239 -3.11 -28.14 1.58
CA SER A 239 -4.45 -27.74 1.17
C SER A 239 -5.20 -28.84 0.41
N LYS A 240 -4.48 -29.66 -0.37
CA LYS A 240 -5.07 -30.79 -1.12
C LYS A 240 -5.39 -31.95 -0.18
N VAL A 241 -4.47 -32.27 0.73
CA VAL A 241 -4.66 -33.31 1.75
C VAL A 241 -5.84 -32.96 2.66
N GLU A 242 -5.90 -31.72 3.15
CA GLU A 242 -6.99 -31.21 3.99
C GLU A 242 -8.34 -31.31 3.28
N LYS A 243 -8.43 -30.87 2.01
CA LYS A 243 -9.65 -30.98 1.20
C LYS A 243 -10.05 -32.43 0.95
N GLY A 244 -9.09 -33.33 0.82
CA GLY A 244 -9.32 -34.77 0.77
C GLY A 244 -9.98 -35.26 2.05
N PHE A 245 -9.39 -34.96 3.20
CA PHE A 245 -9.93 -35.36 4.50
C PHE A 245 -11.32 -34.76 4.80
N LYS A 246 -11.58 -33.51 4.42
CA LYS A 246 -12.92 -32.89 4.57
C LYS A 246 -14.02 -33.66 3.84
N LYS A 247 -13.69 -34.38 2.76
CA LYS A 247 -14.64 -35.20 2.00
C LYS A 247 -14.88 -36.58 2.63
N ILE A 248 -13.88 -37.13 3.33
CA ILE A 248 -13.90 -38.49 3.86
C ILE A 248 -14.42 -38.52 5.30
N ILE A 249 -14.06 -37.51 6.10
CA ILE A 249 -14.34 -37.48 7.54
C ILE A 249 -15.76 -36.97 7.83
N PRO A 250 -16.55 -37.65 8.68
CA PRO A 250 -17.89 -37.21 9.08
C PRO A 250 -17.90 -35.85 9.79
N ASP A 251 -18.96 -35.06 9.59
CA ASP A 251 -19.09 -33.69 10.11
C ASP A 251 -18.93 -33.60 11.65
N VAL A 252 -19.44 -34.59 12.38
CA VAL A 252 -19.41 -34.64 13.86
C VAL A 252 -17.98 -34.56 14.42
N ILE A 253 -16.99 -35.09 13.69
CA ILE A 253 -15.59 -35.16 14.14
C ILE A 253 -14.64 -34.32 13.28
N LYS A 254 -15.16 -33.66 12.25
CA LYS A 254 -14.39 -32.98 11.20
C LYS A 254 -13.50 -31.88 11.77
N THR A 255 -13.98 -31.16 12.78
CA THR A 255 -13.28 -30.03 13.41
C THR A 255 -11.93 -30.41 14.03
N PHE A 256 -11.78 -31.64 14.53
CA PHE A 256 -10.52 -32.09 15.17
C PHE A 256 -9.77 -33.13 14.35
N VAL A 257 -10.45 -34.05 13.66
CA VAL A 257 -9.75 -35.12 12.92
C VAL A 257 -9.14 -34.61 11.62
N VAL A 258 -9.78 -33.66 10.91
CA VAL A 258 -9.21 -33.11 9.67
C VAL A 258 -7.86 -32.42 9.93
N PRO A 259 -7.73 -31.44 10.86
CA PRO A 259 -6.44 -30.83 11.12
C PRO A 259 -5.40 -31.83 11.65
N PHE A 260 -5.81 -32.75 12.53
CA PHE A 260 -4.95 -33.81 13.08
C PHE A 260 -4.33 -34.67 11.97
N CYS A 261 -5.16 -35.30 11.12
CA CYS A 261 -4.67 -36.16 10.04
C CYS A 261 -3.87 -35.38 9.01
N THR A 262 -4.27 -34.14 8.72
CA THR A 262 -3.54 -33.28 7.77
C THR A 262 -2.13 -33.01 8.27
N LEU A 263 -1.96 -32.58 9.52
CA LEU A 263 -0.63 -32.30 10.07
C LEU A 263 0.21 -33.57 10.22
N LEU A 264 -0.39 -34.67 10.68
CA LEU A 264 0.29 -35.95 10.87
C LEU A 264 0.89 -36.50 9.56
N ILE A 265 0.31 -36.16 8.42
CA ILE A 265 0.80 -36.59 7.10
C ILE A 265 1.69 -35.53 6.45
N VAL A 266 1.24 -34.28 6.46
CA VAL A 266 1.90 -33.21 5.72
C VAL A 266 3.24 -32.84 6.35
N VAL A 267 3.34 -32.79 7.68
CA VAL A 267 4.60 -32.39 8.34
C VAL A 267 5.71 -33.41 8.09
N PRO A 268 5.54 -34.73 8.32
CA PRO A 268 6.58 -35.71 7.98
C PRO A 268 6.93 -35.74 6.49
N ILE A 269 5.94 -35.70 5.60
CA ILE A 269 6.19 -35.62 4.15
C ILE A 269 6.96 -34.36 3.79
N THR A 270 6.71 -33.26 4.50
CA THR A 270 7.43 -32.01 4.30
C THR A 270 8.91 -32.19 4.59
N PHE A 271 9.28 -32.82 5.70
CA PHE A 271 10.69 -33.03 6.04
C PHE A 271 11.37 -34.14 5.22
N ILE A 272 10.66 -35.21 4.86
CA ILE A 272 11.24 -36.35 4.14
C ILE A 272 11.39 -36.05 2.65
N VAL A 273 10.43 -35.34 2.06
CA VAL A 273 10.31 -35.20 0.59
C VAL A 273 10.29 -33.75 0.15
N ILE A 274 9.32 -32.95 0.61
CA ILE A 274 9.08 -31.62 0.03
C ILE A 274 10.24 -30.67 0.30
N GLY A 275 10.70 -30.62 1.56
CA GLY A 275 11.78 -29.78 2.03
C GLY A 275 13.07 -30.05 1.25
N PRO A 276 13.59 -31.28 1.23
CA PRO A 276 14.81 -31.61 0.51
C PRO A 276 14.72 -31.32 -0.99
N ILE A 277 13.62 -31.71 -1.65
CA ILE A 277 13.40 -31.42 -3.08
C ILE A 277 13.35 -29.91 -3.33
N ALA A 278 12.63 -29.16 -2.50
CA ALA A 278 12.53 -27.71 -2.63
C ALA A 278 13.88 -27.03 -2.41
N THR A 279 14.69 -27.50 -1.45
CA THR A 279 16.02 -26.95 -1.19
C THR A 279 16.99 -27.29 -2.31
N TRP A 280 17.02 -28.52 -2.83
CA TRP A 280 17.86 -28.87 -3.98
C TRP A 280 17.45 -28.09 -5.23
N ALA A 281 16.14 -27.93 -5.47
CA ALA A 281 15.64 -27.06 -6.53
C ALA A 281 16.09 -25.60 -6.32
N GLY A 282 16.08 -25.12 -5.08
CA GLY A 282 16.63 -23.83 -4.67
C GLY A 282 18.13 -23.70 -4.95
N GLN A 283 18.93 -24.72 -4.62
CA GLN A 283 20.37 -24.76 -4.90
C GLN A 283 20.67 -24.70 -6.39
N LEU A 284 19.94 -25.49 -7.20
CA LEU A 284 20.06 -25.47 -8.65
C LEU A 284 19.64 -24.14 -9.24
N LEU A 285 18.56 -23.54 -8.72
CA LEU A 285 18.10 -22.23 -9.14
C LEU A 285 19.13 -21.14 -8.82
N GLY A 286 19.71 -21.18 -7.61
CA GLY A 286 20.76 -20.25 -7.20
C GLY A 286 22.01 -20.40 -8.06
N ALA A 287 22.46 -21.64 -8.29
CA ALA A 287 23.56 -21.92 -9.21
C ALA A 287 23.28 -21.43 -10.64
N GLY A 288 22.05 -21.60 -11.14
CA GLY A 288 21.62 -21.07 -12.43
C GLY A 288 21.67 -19.54 -12.48
N THR A 289 21.24 -18.86 -11.40
CA THR A 289 21.29 -17.39 -11.33
C THR A 289 22.73 -16.86 -11.30
N ILE A 290 23.62 -17.52 -10.56
CA ILE A 290 25.05 -17.22 -10.54
C ILE A 290 25.70 -17.51 -11.90
N TRP A 291 25.29 -18.59 -12.57
CA TRP A 291 25.77 -18.89 -13.91
C TRP A 291 25.42 -17.78 -14.90
N VAL A 292 24.16 -17.32 -14.91
CA VAL A 292 23.72 -16.19 -15.74
C VAL A 292 24.48 -14.91 -15.37
N TYR A 293 24.66 -14.64 -14.08
CA TYR A 293 25.44 -13.52 -13.59
C TYR A 293 26.89 -13.58 -14.12
N ASN A 294 27.53 -14.74 -14.07
CA ASN A 294 28.90 -14.94 -14.54
C ASN A 294 29.06 -14.89 -16.07
N LEU A 295 27.98 -15.01 -16.86
CA LEU A 295 28.05 -14.77 -18.30
C LEU A 295 28.42 -13.32 -18.60
N SER A 296 27.79 -12.38 -17.89
CA SER A 296 28.15 -10.96 -17.93
C SER A 296 27.46 -10.21 -16.78
N PRO A 297 28.17 -9.91 -15.69
CA PRO A 297 27.63 -9.15 -14.57
C PRO A 297 27.11 -7.78 -14.98
N ILE A 298 27.78 -7.14 -15.94
CA ILE A 298 27.42 -5.82 -16.46
C ILE A 298 26.09 -5.88 -17.22
N ILE A 299 25.93 -6.84 -18.14
CA ILE A 299 24.69 -6.98 -18.92
C ILE A 299 23.53 -7.39 -18.00
N ALA A 300 23.77 -8.32 -17.07
CA ALA A 300 22.80 -8.69 -16.05
C ALA A 300 22.35 -7.46 -15.25
N GLY A 301 23.31 -6.62 -14.85
CA GLY A 301 23.05 -5.36 -14.15
C GLY A 301 22.24 -4.35 -14.95
N LEU A 302 22.58 -4.15 -16.22
CA LEU A 302 21.86 -3.26 -17.13
C LEU A 302 20.40 -3.69 -17.30
N ILE A 303 20.16 -4.98 -17.49
CA ILE A 303 18.82 -5.55 -17.69
C ILE A 303 18.03 -5.48 -16.38
N LEU A 304 18.57 -6.01 -15.29
CA LEU A 304 17.85 -6.09 -14.03
C LEU A 304 17.58 -4.70 -13.44
N GLY A 305 18.59 -3.83 -13.40
CA GLY A 305 18.41 -2.45 -12.96
C GLY A 305 17.46 -1.65 -13.86
N GLY A 306 17.48 -1.90 -15.16
CA GLY A 306 16.66 -1.15 -16.12
C GLY A 306 15.21 -1.58 -16.16
N PHE A 307 14.95 -2.89 -16.08
CA PHE A 307 13.60 -3.45 -16.11
C PHE A 307 12.98 -3.61 -14.73
N TRP A 308 13.71 -3.35 -13.63
CA TRP A 308 13.18 -3.50 -12.27
C TRP A 308 11.84 -2.77 -12.08
N GLN A 309 11.76 -1.49 -12.49
CA GLN A 309 10.53 -0.71 -12.34
C GLN A 309 9.38 -1.25 -13.20
N VAL A 310 9.69 -1.85 -14.36
CA VAL A 310 8.72 -2.55 -15.21
C VAL A 310 8.22 -3.81 -14.49
N PHE A 311 9.12 -4.57 -13.88
CA PHE A 311 8.76 -5.74 -13.06
C PHE A 311 7.94 -5.35 -11.83
N VAL A 312 8.16 -4.17 -11.25
CA VAL A 312 7.33 -3.61 -10.16
C VAL A 312 5.91 -3.35 -10.65
N ILE A 313 5.73 -2.71 -11.82
CA ILE A 313 4.40 -2.41 -12.39
C ILE A 313 3.58 -3.68 -12.62
N PHE A 314 4.20 -4.70 -13.20
CA PHE A 314 3.52 -5.96 -13.53
C PHE A 314 3.53 -6.98 -12.38
N GLY A 315 4.11 -6.66 -11.23
CA GLY A 315 4.27 -7.60 -10.12
C GLY A 315 5.26 -8.75 -10.39
N LEU A 316 5.94 -8.73 -11.53
CA LEU A 316 6.90 -9.76 -11.94
C LEU A 316 8.13 -9.83 -11.03
N HIS A 317 8.46 -8.73 -10.34
CA HIS A 317 9.58 -8.69 -9.38
C HIS A 317 9.36 -9.66 -8.21
N TRP A 318 8.11 -9.96 -7.85
CA TRP A 318 7.79 -10.99 -6.86
C TRP A 318 8.20 -12.39 -7.30
N GLY A 319 8.38 -12.63 -8.60
CA GLY A 319 9.00 -13.86 -9.09
C GLY A 319 10.51 -13.94 -8.77
N LEU A 320 11.20 -12.80 -8.67
CA LEU A 320 12.65 -12.71 -8.43
C LEU A 320 13.03 -12.65 -6.95
N VAL A 321 12.18 -12.05 -6.11
CA VAL A 321 12.45 -11.90 -4.67
C VAL A 321 12.66 -13.26 -3.95
N PRO A 322 11.84 -14.30 -4.16
CA PRO A 322 12.10 -15.64 -3.59
C PRO A 322 13.42 -16.24 -4.04
N VAL A 323 13.86 -15.95 -5.26
CA VAL A 323 15.15 -16.41 -5.79
C VAL A 323 16.29 -15.73 -5.04
N ALA A 324 16.18 -14.42 -4.82
CA ALA A 324 17.15 -13.67 -4.05
C ALA A 324 17.21 -14.11 -2.58
N ILE A 325 16.05 -14.35 -1.95
CA ILE A 325 15.99 -14.93 -0.60
C ILE A 325 16.69 -16.29 -0.56
N ASN A 326 16.41 -17.13 -1.55
CA ASN A 326 17.06 -18.44 -1.67
C ASN A 326 18.59 -18.30 -1.86
N ASN A 327 19.05 -17.35 -2.66
CA ASN A 327 20.49 -17.07 -2.82
C ASN A 327 21.12 -16.65 -1.50
N LEU A 328 20.48 -15.77 -0.74
CA LEU A 328 20.94 -15.39 0.60
C LEU A 328 21.00 -16.58 1.56
N THR A 329 20.01 -17.47 1.55
CA THR A 329 19.99 -18.66 2.41
C THR A 329 21.03 -19.71 2.01
N VAL A 330 21.19 -19.95 0.71
CA VAL A 330 22.03 -21.06 0.19
C VAL A 330 23.48 -20.62 -0.03
N LEU A 331 23.69 -19.43 -0.58
CA LEU A 331 25.01 -18.92 -0.97
C LEU A 331 25.56 -17.89 0.04
N GLY A 332 24.73 -17.39 0.95
CA GLY A 332 25.10 -16.33 1.89
C GLY A 332 25.14 -14.93 1.27
N HIS A 333 24.84 -14.81 -0.03
CA HIS A 333 24.84 -13.55 -0.78
C HIS A 333 23.90 -13.63 -1.98
N ASP A 334 23.45 -12.47 -2.47
CA ASP A 334 22.62 -12.36 -3.66
C ASP A 334 23.04 -11.22 -4.61
N PRO A 335 23.27 -11.54 -5.90
CA PRO A 335 23.59 -10.56 -6.94
C PRO A 335 22.35 -9.88 -7.53
N ILE A 336 21.17 -10.54 -7.48
CA ILE A 336 19.98 -10.09 -8.19
C ILE A 336 19.46 -8.78 -7.59
N LEU A 337 19.17 -8.76 -6.30
CA LEU A 337 18.69 -7.58 -5.59
C LEU A 337 19.75 -6.49 -5.57
N ALA A 338 21.03 -6.86 -5.45
CA ALA A 338 22.14 -5.92 -5.54
C ALA A 338 22.05 -5.08 -6.81
N MET A 339 21.96 -5.73 -7.98
CA MET A 339 21.92 -5.06 -9.28
C MET A 339 20.67 -4.19 -9.48
N THR A 340 19.59 -4.44 -8.76
CA THR A 340 18.35 -3.64 -8.87
C THR A 340 18.37 -2.40 -7.99
N PHE A 341 19.34 -2.28 -7.07
CA PHE A 341 19.34 -1.26 -6.02
C PHE A 341 19.37 0.17 -6.56
N GLY A 342 20.10 0.43 -7.65
CA GLY A 342 20.15 1.74 -8.30
C GLY A 342 18.81 2.21 -8.89
N ALA A 343 17.88 1.28 -9.18
CA ALA A 343 16.62 1.60 -9.86
C ALA A 343 15.69 2.49 -9.03
N SER A 344 15.70 2.37 -7.70
CA SER A 344 14.90 3.23 -6.81
C SER A 344 15.44 4.66 -6.75
N PHE A 345 16.77 4.80 -6.74
CA PHE A 345 17.45 6.10 -6.74
C PHE A 345 17.32 6.83 -8.07
N ALA A 346 17.40 6.10 -9.19
CA ALA A 346 17.08 6.64 -10.51
C ALA A 346 15.64 7.17 -10.58
N GLN A 347 14.71 6.47 -9.94
CA GLN A 347 13.30 6.84 -9.92
C GLN A 347 13.05 8.13 -9.16
N ILE A 348 13.64 8.31 -7.97
CA ILE A 348 13.50 9.58 -7.23
C ILE A 348 14.27 10.73 -7.90
N GLY A 349 15.38 10.45 -8.60
CA GLY A 349 16.05 11.44 -9.44
C GLY A 349 15.14 11.97 -10.55
N ALA A 350 14.42 11.07 -11.23
CA ALA A 350 13.45 11.44 -12.25
C ALA A 350 12.25 12.22 -11.66
N VAL A 351 11.74 11.83 -10.49
CA VAL A 351 10.69 12.59 -9.78
C VAL A 351 11.15 14.00 -9.45
N LEU A 352 12.38 14.15 -8.96
CA LEU A 352 12.92 15.47 -8.64
C LEU A 352 13.09 16.34 -9.89
N ALA A 353 13.53 15.76 -11.01
CA ALA A 353 13.55 16.47 -12.28
C ALA A 353 12.15 16.89 -12.76
N VAL A 354 11.14 16.04 -12.57
CA VAL A 354 9.74 16.39 -12.86
C VAL A 354 9.28 17.55 -11.98
N PHE A 355 9.59 17.53 -10.67
CA PHE A 355 9.25 18.62 -9.76
C PHE A 355 9.81 19.97 -10.21
N PHE A 356 11.10 20.03 -10.60
CA PHE A 356 11.72 21.27 -11.04
C PHE A 356 11.29 21.71 -12.44
N LYS A 357 11.04 20.77 -13.36
CA LYS A 357 10.73 21.07 -14.76
C LYS A 357 9.24 21.32 -15.01
N SER A 358 8.36 20.66 -14.27
CA SER A 358 6.92 20.84 -14.40
C SER A 358 6.53 22.26 -13.95
N ARG A 359 5.54 22.85 -14.59
CA ARG A 359 4.82 24.03 -14.12
C ARG A 359 3.56 23.64 -13.36
N ASN A 360 3.06 22.42 -13.61
CA ASN A 360 1.80 21.92 -13.07
C ASN A 360 1.80 21.81 -11.54
N LYS A 361 0.93 22.58 -10.86
CA LYS A 361 0.87 22.64 -9.38
C LYS A 361 0.55 21.29 -8.75
N LYS A 362 -0.33 20.49 -9.37
CA LYS A 362 -0.71 19.15 -8.89
C LYS A 362 0.44 18.16 -9.03
N ILE A 363 1.16 18.18 -10.16
CA ILE A 363 2.33 17.32 -10.34
C ILE A 363 3.43 17.69 -9.34
N LYS A 364 3.65 18.99 -9.10
CA LYS A 364 4.60 19.44 -8.08
C LYS A 364 4.23 18.98 -6.68
N SER A 365 2.97 19.13 -6.28
CA SER A 365 2.52 18.72 -4.95
C SER A 365 2.62 17.20 -4.75
N LEU A 366 2.37 16.40 -5.78
CA LEU A 366 2.55 14.94 -5.75
C LEU A 366 4.03 14.51 -5.74
N SER A 367 4.91 15.30 -6.35
CA SER A 367 6.32 14.92 -6.50
C SER A 367 7.10 14.93 -5.20
N ILE A 368 6.79 15.84 -4.26
CA ILE A 368 7.52 15.93 -2.97
C ILE A 368 7.28 14.69 -2.10
N PRO A 369 6.02 14.29 -1.78
CA PRO A 369 5.77 13.08 -1.00
C PRO A 369 6.29 11.82 -1.70
N ALA A 370 6.18 11.75 -3.03
CA ALA A 370 6.68 10.62 -3.80
C ALA A 370 8.22 10.50 -3.76
N PHE A 371 8.92 11.64 -3.79
CA PHE A 371 10.36 11.70 -3.62
C PHE A 371 10.79 11.21 -2.23
N ILE A 372 10.15 11.71 -1.18
CA ILE A 372 10.45 11.31 0.22
C ILE A 372 10.19 9.82 0.40
N SER A 373 9.05 9.31 -0.06
CA SER A 373 8.72 7.88 -0.04
C SER A 373 9.79 7.02 -0.72
N GLY A 374 10.27 7.46 -1.89
CA GLY A 374 11.27 6.71 -2.65
C GLY A 374 12.67 6.71 -2.02
N ILE A 375 13.04 7.70 -1.20
CA ILE A 375 14.28 7.67 -0.39
C ILE A 375 14.28 6.45 0.53
N PHE A 376 13.12 6.11 1.08
CA PHE A 376 12.91 4.95 1.94
C PHE A 376 12.65 3.66 1.15
N GLY A 377 12.79 3.69 -0.17
CA GLY A 377 12.69 2.51 -1.05
C GLY A 377 11.28 2.13 -1.44
N VAL A 378 10.28 2.94 -1.09
CA VAL A 378 8.89 2.76 -1.52
C VAL A 378 8.67 3.61 -2.77
N THR A 379 8.78 2.97 -3.94
CA THR A 379 8.79 3.66 -5.25
C THR A 379 7.41 3.76 -5.90
N GLU A 380 6.39 3.10 -5.36
CA GLU A 380 5.05 3.07 -5.94
C GLU A 380 4.43 4.47 -6.10
N PRO A 381 4.52 5.39 -5.11
CA PRO A 381 4.04 6.76 -5.31
C PRO A 381 4.80 7.50 -6.42
N ALA A 382 6.10 7.24 -6.57
CA ALA A 382 6.95 7.84 -7.62
C ALA A 382 6.65 7.29 -9.02
N ILE A 383 6.41 5.98 -9.13
CA ILE A 383 6.01 5.33 -10.39
C ILE A 383 4.63 5.83 -10.79
N TYR A 384 3.61 5.54 -9.98
CA TYR A 384 2.21 5.73 -10.38
C TYR A 384 1.75 7.17 -10.30
N GLY A 385 2.25 7.93 -9.32
CA GLY A 385 1.82 9.31 -9.09
C GLY A 385 2.50 10.35 -9.99
N VAL A 386 3.69 10.04 -10.51
CA VAL A 386 4.53 11.06 -11.18
C VAL A 386 5.08 10.58 -12.52
N THR A 387 5.94 9.56 -12.51
CA THR A 387 6.78 9.26 -13.69
C THR A 387 6.05 8.47 -14.78
N LEU A 388 5.23 7.48 -14.42
CA LEU A 388 4.51 6.60 -15.35
C LEU A 388 3.43 7.35 -16.15
N PRO A 389 2.60 8.23 -15.54
CA PRO A 389 1.64 9.06 -16.28
C PRO A 389 2.32 9.92 -17.36
N LEU A 390 3.52 10.42 -17.06
CA LEU A 390 4.31 11.26 -17.97
C LEU A 390 5.10 10.46 -19.02
N LYS A 391 5.17 9.13 -18.88
CA LYS A 391 5.87 8.13 -19.73
C LYS A 391 7.38 8.36 -19.90
N LYS A 392 7.79 9.49 -20.45
CA LYS A 392 9.21 9.82 -20.69
C LYS A 392 10.03 9.80 -19.40
N PRO A 393 9.59 10.41 -18.28
CA PRO A 393 10.34 10.34 -17.03
C PRO A 393 10.52 8.90 -16.52
N PHE A 394 9.52 8.05 -16.69
CA PHE A 394 9.62 6.63 -16.33
C PHE A 394 10.63 5.86 -17.20
N ILE A 395 10.68 6.13 -18.51
CA ILE A 395 11.67 5.50 -19.38
C ILE A 395 13.08 5.98 -19.03
N MET A 396 13.25 7.28 -18.74
CA MET A 396 14.55 7.85 -18.37
C MET A 396 15.06 7.28 -17.04
N SER A 397 14.19 7.08 -16.05
CA SER A 397 14.57 6.42 -14.81
C SER A 397 14.92 4.94 -14.99
N CYS A 398 14.25 4.23 -15.89
CA CYS A 398 14.63 2.86 -16.25
C CYS A 398 16.04 2.83 -16.85
N ILE A 399 16.36 3.73 -17.79
CA ILE A 399 17.71 3.79 -18.39
C ILE A 399 18.77 4.10 -17.31
N ALA A 400 18.51 5.10 -16.46
CA ALA A 400 19.41 5.45 -15.37
C ALA A 400 19.58 4.31 -14.34
N GLY A 401 18.50 3.59 -14.02
CA GLY A 401 18.51 2.42 -13.15
C GLY A 401 19.31 1.26 -13.74
N GLY A 402 19.22 1.05 -15.06
CA GLY A 402 20.06 0.09 -15.78
C GLY A 402 21.54 0.43 -15.67
N ILE A 403 21.92 1.69 -15.89
CA ILE A 403 23.31 2.13 -15.73
C ILE A 403 23.81 1.89 -14.30
N GLY A 404 23.00 2.23 -13.30
CA GLY A 404 23.27 1.91 -11.90
C GLY A 404 23.51 0.43 -11.66
N GLY A 405 22.59 -0.42 -12.14
CA GLY A 405 22.72 -1.86 -12.02
C GLY A 405 23.96 -2.41 -12.74
N GLY A 406 24.31 -1.87 -13.90
CA GLY A 406 25.52 -2.22 -14.64
C GLY A 406 26.80 -1.88 -13.88
N ILE A 407 26.85 -0.75 -13.17
CA ILE A 407 27.98 -0.38 -12.30
C ILE A 407 28.11 -1.34 -11.13
N ILE A 408 27.00 -1.67 -10.47
CA ILE A 408 26.96 -2.65 -9.37
C ILE A 408 27.43 -4.03 -9.88
N GLY A 409 26.94 -4.44 -11.05
CA GLY A 409 27.35 -5.68 -11.71
C GLY A 409 28.85 -5.69 -12.03
N PHE A 410 29.38 -4.61 -12.62
CA PHE A 410 30.82 -4.45 -12.89
C PHE A 410 31.68 -4.58 -11.64
N ALA A 411 31.25 -3.95 -10.53
CA ALA A 411 31.99 -3.95 -9.28
C ALA A 411 31.92 -5.29 -8.52
N GLY A 412 31.11 -6.25 -8.96
CA GLY A 412 30.93 -7.50 -8.26
C GLY A 412 30.08 -7.39 -6.99
N SER A 413 29.46 -6.24 -6.73
CA SER A 413 28.80 -5.95 -5.45
C SER A 413 27.58 -6.85 -5.21
N GLN A 414 27.47 -7.39 -4.00
CA GLN A 414 26.45 -8.34 -3.58
C GLN A 414 25.71 -7.84 -2.33
N THR A 415 24.47 -8.28 -2.16
CA THR A 415 23.77 -8.18 -0.86
C THR A 415 24.03 -9.43 -0.03
N TYR A 416 24.18 -9.30 1.29
CA TYR A 416 24.49 -10.41 2.21
C TYR A 416 23.39 -10.67 3.23
N ILE A 417 22.50 -9.69 3.42
CA ILE A 417 21.31 -9.83 4.25
C ILE A 417 20.12 -9.22 3.51
N MET A 418 18.93 -9.72 3.80
CA MET A 418 17.69 -9.02 3.45
C MET A 418 17.29 -8.14 4.64
N GLY A 419 17.16 -6.84 4.39
CA GLY A 419 16.97 -5.82 5.42
C GLY A 419 16.26 -4.59 4.89
N GLY A 420 16.72 -3.41 5.29
CA GLY A 420 16.09 -2.14 4.93
C GLY A 420 15.98 -1.89 3.42
N LEU A 421 15.04 -1.05 3.03
CA LEU A 421 14.84 -0.59 1.66
C LEU A 421 15.39 0.84 1.48
N GLY A 422 15.55 1.27 0.23
CA GLY A 422 16.04 2.61 -0.09
C GLY A 422 17.42 2.88 0.51
N ILE A 423 17.62 4.05 1.11
CA ILE A 423 18.90 4.41 1.74
C ILE A 423 19.28 3.46 2.89
N PHE A 424 18.29 2.90 3.59
CA PHE A 424 18.50 1.91 4.65
C PHE A 424 18.82 0.51 4.14
N GLY A 425 18.86 0.31 2.82
CA GLY A 425 19.37 -0.90 2.19
C GLY A 425 20.89 -0.92 2.03
N LEU A 426 21.58 0.20 2.24
CA LEU A 426 23.06 0.24 2.18
C LEU A 426 23.75 -0.77 3.12
N PRO A 427 23.31 -0.97 4.37
CA PRO A 427 23.88 -2.00 5.25
C PRO A 427 23.75 -3.43 4.72
N ASN A 428 22.82 -3.69 3.78
CA ASN A 428 22.67 -5.02 3.18
C ASN A 428 23.91 -5.44 2.37
N PHE A 429 24.76 -4.48 1.99
CA PHE A 429 25.99 -4.70 1.24
C PHE A 429 27.23 -4.85 2.14
N PHE A 430 27.08 -4.79 3.46
CA PHE A 430 28.19 -5.06 4.38
C PHE A 430 28.54 -6.53 4.37
N LYS A 431 29.73 -6.82 3.83
CA LYS A 431 30.25 -8.20 3.78
C LYS A 431 30.55 -8.68 5.20
N PRO A 432 29.95 -9.80 5.65
CA PRO A 432 30.20 -10.34 6.98
C PRO A 432 31.70 -10.53 7.25
N GLY A 433 32.14 -10.12 8.45
CA GLY A 433 33.55 -10.25 8.88
C GLY A 433 34.56 -9.32 8.18
N SER A 434 34.14 -8.51 7.21
CA SER A 434 35.06 -7.70 6.37
C SER A 434 34.92 -6.18 6.58
N GLY A 435 33.92 -5.73 7.33
CA GLY A 435 33.59 -4.30 7.45
C GLY A 435 33.13 -3.69 6.12
N ILE A 436 33.36 -2.38 5.97
CA ILE A 436 33.03 -1.64 4.75
C ILE A 436 34.12 -1.90 3.71
N SER A 437 33.78 -2.66 2.66
CA SER A 437 34.72 -3.06 1.61
C SER A 437 34.65 -2.15 0.37
N GLY A 438 35.58 -2.32 -0.59
CA GLY A 438 35.61 -1.50 -1.81
C GLY A 438 34.36 -1.65 -2.67
N GLU A 439 33.77 -2.85 -2.66
CA GLU A 439 32.51 -3.19 -3.36
C GLU A 439 31.31 -2.40 -2.80
N PHE A 440 31.33 -2.04 -1.52
CA PHE A 440 30.30 -1.17 -0.93
C PHE A 440 30.36 0.24 -1.52
N TRP A 441 31.55 0.82 -1.68
CA TRP A 441 31.71 2.16 -2.23
C TRP A 441 31.26 2.25 -3.68
N TRP A 442 31.43 1.18 -4.45
CA TRP A 442 30.85 1.08 -5.80
C TRP A 442 29.33 1.13 -5.80
N VAL A 443 28.66 0.58 -4.79
CA VAL A 443 27.20 0.70 -4.62
C VAL A 443 26.81 2.15 -4.36
N VAL A 444 27.53 2.84 -3.46
CA VAL A 444 27.31 4.27 -3.18
C VAL A 444 27.48 5.11 -4.45
N ILE A 445 28.54 4.86 -5.22
CA ILE A 445 28.77 5.51 -6.51
C ILE A 445 27.62 5.22 -7.48
N ALA A 446 27.20 3.95 -7.59
CA ALA A 446 26.13 3.55 -8.49
C ALA A 446 24.79 4.22 -8.15
N ILE A 447 24.42 4.34 -6.88
CA ILE A 447 23.16 5.01 -6.49
C ILE A 447 23.22 6.52 -6.76
N VAL A 448 24.36 7.16 -6.51
CA VAL A 448 24.56 8.58 -6.80
C VAL A 448 24.49 8.84 -8.31
N ILE A 449 25.16 8.01 -9.10
CA ILE A 449 25.08 8.08 -10.57
C ILE A 449 23.67 7.82 -11.06
N SER A 450 22.98 6.81 -10.53
CA SER A 450 21.59 6.49 -10.89
C SER A 450 20.68 7.68 -10.62
N PHE A 451 20.81 8.31 -9.45
CA PHE A 451 20.06 9.49 -9.07
C PHE A 451 20.33 10.67 -10.03
N ILE A 452 21.61 10.99 -10.24
CA ILE A 452 22.03 12.11 -11.08
C ILE A 452 21.59 11.89 -12.54
N LEU A 453 21.76 10.68 -13.07
CA LEU A 453 21.31 10.35 -14.43
C LEU A 453 19.79 10.37 -14.55
N GLY A 454 19.07 9.83 -13.55
CA GLY A 454 17.61 9.89 -13.50
C GLY A 454 17.11 11.33 -13.56
N PHE A 455 17.79 12.23 -12.83
CA PHE A 455 17.52 13.67 -12.88
C PHE A 455 17.87 14.27 -14.25
N ILE A 456 19.12 14.17 -14.67
CA ILE A 456 19.64 14.84 -15.88
C ILE A 456 18.91 14.35 -17.13
N LEU A 457 18.76 13.04 -17.31
CA LEU A 457 18.09 12.48 -18.49
C LEU A 457 16.64 12.95 -18.56
N THR A 458 15.91 12.90 -17.44
CA THR A 458 14.54 13.38 -17.36
C THR A 458 14.44 14.89 -17.62
N TYR A 459 15.36 15.67 -17.03
CA TYR A 459 15.39 17.12 -17.18
C TYR A 459 15.75 17.56 -18.59
N VAL A 460 16.67 16.87 -19.27
CA VAL A 460 17.09 17.21 -20.64
C VAL A 460 16.05 16.74 -21.66
N VAL A 461 15.65 15.46 -21.63
CA VAL A 461 14.65 14.91 -22.57
C VAL A 461 13.31 15.59 -22.42
N GLY A 462 12.96 15.99 -21.20
CA GLY A 462 11.69 16.62 -20.88
C GLY A 462 10.49 15.69 -21.09
N PHE A 463 9.33 16.23 -20.80
CA PHE A 463 8.07 15.52 -20.88
C PHE A 463 6.97 16.47 -21.32
N LYS A 464 5.87 15.91 -21.80
CA LYS A 464 4.67 16.70 -22.08
C LYS A 464 4.06 17.02 -20.72
N ASP A 465 4.39 18.20 -20.23
CA ASP A 465 3.81 18.72 -19.01
C ASP A 465 2.31 18.95 -19.29
N PRO A 466 1.41 18.25 -18.58
CA PRO A 466 -0.01 18.54 -18.68
C PRO A 466 -0.17 20.01 -18.30
N ALA A 467 -0.83 20.78 -19.17
CA ALA A 467 -1.13 22.17 -18.86
C ALA A 467 -1.74 22.21 -17.45
N ASP A 468 -1.21 23.11 -16.61
CA ASP A 468 -2.04 23.56 -15.50
C ASP A 468 -3.38 23.95 -16.12
N VAL A 469 -4.47 23.57 -15.47
CA VAL A 469 -5.70 24.35 -15.63
C VAL A 469 -5.37 25.69 -14.98
N VAL A 470 -4.66 26.54 -15.74
CA VAL A 470 -4.39 27.92 -15.38
C VAL A 470 -5.72 28.59 -15.60
N VAL A 471 -6.50 28.72 -14.53
CA VAL A 471 -7.44 29.83 -14.43
C VAL A 471 -6.55 31.07 -14.43
N GLU A 472 -6.40 31.69 -15.60
CA GLU A 472 -5.77 33.00 -15.68
C GLU A 472 -6.55 33.95 -14.77
N GLN A 473 -5.87 34.48 -13.76
CA GLN A 473 -6.27 35.74 -13.16
C GLN A 473 -6.11 36.82 -14.24
N SER A 474 -7.18 37.07 -14.99
CA SER A 474 -7.25 38.22 -15.88
C SER A 474 -7.54 39.46 -15.04
N ASN A 475 -6.58 40.38 -15.02
CA ASN A 475 -6.79 41.76 -14.61
C ASN A 475 -7.84 42.38 -15.54
N THR A 476 -8.92 42.90 -14.93
CA THR A 476 -9.80 43.97 -15.44
C THR A 476 -9.85 44.14 -16.96
N VAL A 477 -10.81 43.48 -17.59
CA VAL A 477 -11.48 44.01 -18.78
C VAL A 477 -12.98 43.77 -18.58
N GLU A 478 -13.75 44.85 -18.53
CA GLU A 478 -15.21 44.82 -18.64
C GLU A 478 -15.57 44.06 -19.93
N GLY A 479 -16.20 42.90 -19.76
CA GLY A 479 -16.59 42.06 -20.88
C GLY A 479 -17.25 40.79 -20.36
N GLU A 480 -18.58 40.81 -20.38
CA GLU A 480 -19.47 39.70 -20.02
C GLU A 480 -18.97 38.38 -20.62
N THR A 481 -18.46 37.51 -19.76
CA THR A 481 -18.36 36.08 -20.03
C THR A 481 -19.07 35.36 -18.89
N LEU A 482 -20.09 34.59 -19.26
CA LEU A 482 -20.99 33.83 -18.39
C LEU A 482 -20.22 32.70 -17.68
N ILE A 483 -19.43 33.04 -16.66
CA ILE A 483 -18.97 32.06 -15.67
C ILE A 483 -20.05 32.02 -14.59
N GLU A 484 -20.80 30.93 -14.51
CA GLU A 484 -21.76 30.73 -13.44
C GLU A 484 -21.01 30.62 -12.09
N ARG A 485 -21.50 31.37 -11.10
CA ARG A 485 -20.91 31.43 -9.76
C ARG A 485 -22.00 31.22 -8.74
N GLU A 486 -21.80 30.25 -7.88
CA GLU A 486 -22.60 30.12 -6.67
C GLU A 486 -21.87 30.84 -5.52
N THR A 487 -22.61 31.56 -4.68
CA THR A 487 -22.05 32.24 -3.52
C THR A 487 -22.72 31.71 -2.26
N ILE A 488 -21.90 31.32 -1.29
CA ILE A 488 -22.32 30.87 0.04
C ILE A 488 -22.02 32.01 1.04
N PRO A 489 -23.05 32.73 1.51
CA PRO A 489 -22.94 33.70 2.58
C PRO A 489 -22.58 33.09 3.93
N ALA A 490 -22.14 33.93 4.87
CA ALA A 490 -21.84 33.46 6.22
C ALA A 490 -23.12 33.03 6.97
N PRO A 491 -23.16 31.81 7.53
CA PRO A 491 -24.30 31.30 8.28
C PRO A 491 -24.29 31.72 9.76
N VAL A 492 -23.17 32.27 10.24
CA VAL A 492 -22.96 32.75 11.62
C VAL A 492 -22.20 34.07 11.61
N VAL A 493 -22.41 34.88 12.66
CA VAL A 493 -21.67 36.14 12.87
C VAL A 493 -20.47 35.88 13.77
N GLY A 494 -19.29 36.39 13.42
CA GLY A 494 -18.10 36.19 14.25
C GLY A 494 -16.78 36.55 13.57
N GLU A 495 -15.68 36.22 14.25
CA GLU A 495 -14.33 36.38 13.70
C GLU A 495 -13.99 35.22 12.76
N ILE A 496 -13.45 35.53 11.58
CA ILE A 496 -13.05 34.54 10.58
C ILE A 496 -11.63 34.06 10.89
N VAL A 497 -11.46 32.74 11.03
CA VAL A 497 -10.17 32.08 11.20
C VAL A 497 -9.95 31.04 10.11
N THR A 498 -8.68 30.76 9.79
CA THR A 498 -8.39 29.78 8.74
C THR A 498 -8.72 28.37 9.22
N LEU A 499 -9.14 27.49 8.32
CA LEU A 499 -9.36 26.08 8.67
C LEU A 499 -8.09 25.43 9.25
N ALA A 500 -6.90 25.84 8.78
CA ALA A 500 -5.62 25.31 9.24
C ALA A 500 -5.35 25.62 10.74
N ASP A 501 -5.96 26.67 11.29
CA ASP A 501 -5.84 27.06 12.70
C ASP A 501 -6.85 26.33 13.61
N VAL A 502 -7.75 25.54 13.04
CA VAL A 502 -8.72 24.74 13.80
C VAL A 502 -8.02 23.53 14.42
N LYS A 503 -8.29 23.24 15.70
CA LYS A 503 -7.61 22.17 16.45
C LYS A 503 -7.88 20.75 15.93
N ASP A 504 -9.00 20.55 15.25
CA ASP A 504 -9.41 19.26 14.71
C ASP A 504 -8.70 18.96 13.37
N GLU A 505 -8.06 17.79 13.28
CA GLU A 505 -7.26 17.38 12.12
C GLU A 505 -8.11 17.16 10.86
N ALA A 506 -9.36 16.72 11.00
CA ALA A 506 -10.23 16.48 9.85
C ALA A 506 -10.62 17.78 9.15
N PHE A 507 -10.80 18.86 9.92
CA PHE A 507 -11.04 20.21 9.40
C PHE A 507 -9.75 20.89 8.93
N SER A 508 -8.68 20.88 9.73
CA SER A 508 -7.44 21.61 9.41
C SER A 508 -6.63 21.04 8.27
N SER A 509 -6.73 19.72 8.02
CA SER A 509 -6.13 19.08 6.83
C SER A 509 -6.90 19.33 5.53
N GLY A 510 -8.14 19.86 5.62
CA GLY A 510 -9.05 19.99 4.48
C GLY A 510 -9.68 18.67 4.00
N ALA A 511 -9.55 17.58 4.78
CA ALA A 511 -10.08 16.26 4.42
C ALA A 511 -11.63 16.22 4.30
N LEU A 512 -12.32 17.13 4.99
CA LEU A 512 -13.78 17.30 4.93
C LEU A 512 -14.26 18.29 3.86
N GLY A 513 -13.34 18.93 3.13
CA GLY A 513 -13.63 19.91 2.08
C GLY A 513 -12.93 21.25 2.31
N LYS A 514 -13.11 22.18 1.37
CA LYS A 514 -12.61 23.56 1.45
C LYS A 514 -13.63 24.46 2.13
N GLY A 515 -13.15 25.41 2.92
CA GLY A 515 -14.01 26.38 3.60
C GLY A 515 -13.24 27.22 4.59
N VAL A 516 -13.93 27.72 5.60
CA VAL A 516 -13.36 28.59 6.63
C VAL A 516 -14.01 28.29 7.97
N ALA A 517 -13.38 28.68 9.07
CA ALA A 517 -13.97 28.57 10.39
C ALA A 517 -14.30 29.96 10.94
N ILE A 518 -15.35 30.03 11.75
CA ILE A 518 -15.80 31.29 12.36
C ILE A 518 -15.86 31.09 13.87
N ILE A 519 -15.29 32.00 14.64
CA ILE A 519 -15.49 32.07 16.10
C ILE A 519 -16.75 32.91 16.34
N PRO A 520 -17.88 32.28 16.68
CA PRO A 520 -19.17 32.97 16.69
C PRO A 520 -19.27 33.96 17.86
N THR A 521 -19.88 35.12 17.61
CA THR A 521 -20.26 36.10 18.64
C THR A 521 -21.75 36.06 18.98
N VAL A 522 -22.55 35.42 18.11
CA VAL A 522 -24.00 35.21 18.30
C VAL A 522 -24.32 33.73 18.13
N GLY A 523 -25.06 33.17 19.09
CA GLY A 523 -25.44 31.76 19.15
C GLY A 523 -26.55 31.35 18.18
N ARG A 524 -26.44 31.74 16.91
CA ARG A 524 -27.47 31.50 15.88
C ARG A 524 -26.85 31.11 14.55
N VAL A 525 -27.31 30.00 13.99
CA VAL A 525 -26.98 29.54 12.63
C VAL A 525 -28.18 29.76 11.72
N VAL A 526 -27.97 30.46 10.61
CA VAL A 526 -28.97 30.64 9.55
C VAL A 526 -28.57 29.93 8.27
N ALA A 527 -29.54 29.65 7.40
CA ALA A 527 -29.32 29.07 6.10
C ALA A 527 -28.51 30.03 5.20
N PRO A 528 -27.33 29.63 4.70
CA PRO A 528 -26.55 30.50 3.83
C PRO A 528 -27.21 30.67 2.44
N ALA A 529 -27.92 29.66 1.96
CA ALA A 529 -28.64 29.67 0.68
C ALA A 529 -29.93 28.85 0.77
N ALA A 530 -30.82 29.02 -0.21
CA ALA A 530 -32.00 28.17 -0.34
C ALA A 530 -31.60 26.76 -0.77
N GLY A 531 -32.23 25.73 -0.18
CA GLY A 531 -31.81 24.35 -0.38
C GLY A 531 -32.61 23.35 0.43
N THR A 532 -32.03 22.18 0.66
CA THR A 532 -32.59 21.12 1.50
C THR A 532 -31.62 20.80 2.63
N VAL A 533 -32.13 20.63 3.86
CA VAL A 533 -31.35 20.13 4.99
C VAL A 533 -31.07 18.65 4.76
N THR A 534 -29.89 18.31 4.24
CA THR A 534 -29.54 16.93 3.88
C THR A 534 -29.19 16.09 5.08
N THR A 535 -28.65 16.69 6.13
CA THR A 535 -28.36 16.02 7.39
C THR A 535 -28.48 17.01 8.53
N ILE A 536 -29.14 16.61 9.61
CA ILE A 536 -29.03 17.29 10.90
C ILE A 536 -28.70 16.23 11.95
N PHE A 537 -27.65 16.46 12.72
CA PHE A 537 -27.26 15.50 13.75
C PHE A 537 -28.26 15.57 14.92
N PRO A 538 -28.61 14.44 15.57
CA PRO A 538 -29.59 14.44 16.66
C PRO A 538 -29.26 15.40 17.82
N THR A 539 -27.98 15.65 18.05
CA THR A 539 -27.48 16.56 19.08
C THR A 539 -27.40 18.03 18.63
N GLY A 540 -27.85 18.37 17.42
CA GLY A 540 -27.97 19.74 16.93
C GLY A 540 -26.65 20.45 16.59
N HIS A 541 -25.50 19.84 16.90
CA HIS A 541 -24.16 20.44 16.73
C HIS A 541 -23.70 20.58 15.27
N ALA A 542 -24.27 19.86 14.31
CA ALA A 542 -23.86 19.93 12.91
C ALA A 542 -25.06 19.84 11.95
N ILE A 543 -24.98 20.62 10.87
CA ILE A 543 -26.02 20.76 9.87
C ILE A 543 -25.38 20.68 8.48
N GLY A 544 -25.84 19.73 7.67
CA GLY A 544 -25.52 19.59 6.25
C GLY A 544 -26.66 20.14 5.40
N ILE A 545 -26.33 20.98 4.43
CA ILE A 545 -27.27 21.63 3.51
C ILE A 545 -26.82 21.35 2.08
N THR A 546 -27.72 20.90 1.23
CA THR A 546 -27.50 20.92 -0.23
C THR A 546 -28.28 22.09 -0.81
N THR A 547 -27.58 23.07 -1.36
CA THR A 547 -28.21 24.25 -1.99
C THR A 547 -28.93 23.87 -3.28
N LYS A 548 -29.81 24.76 -3.77
CA LYS A 548 -30.47 24.55 -5.08
C LYS A 548 -29.48 24.47 -6.25
N ASP A 549 -28.33 25.11 -6.10
CA ASP A 549 -27.29 25.18 -7.14
C ASP A 549 -26.23 24.06 -6.98
N GLY A 550 -26.36 23.21 -5.97
CA GLY A 550 -25.63 21.94 -5.83
C GLY A 550 -24.56 21.89 -4.74
N ALA A 551 -24.30 22.97 -4.01
CA ALA A 551 -23.27 23.01 -2.97
C ALA A 551 -23.70 22.22 -1.73
N GLU A 552 -22.83 21.31 -1.28
CA GLU A 552 -22.99 20.56 -0.04
C GLU A 552 -22.25 21.26 1.10
N VAL A 553 -22.93 22.16 1.80
CA VAL A 553 -22.39 22.96 2.88
C VAL A 553 -22.58 22.25 4.22
N LEU A 554 -21.48 21.99 4.92
CA LEU A 554 -21.46 21.51 6.30
C LEU A 554 -21.14 22.65 7.25
N ILE A 555 -22.01 22.88 8.23
CA ILE A 555 -21.81 23.82 9.33
C ILE A 555 -21.67 22.99 10.61
N HIS A 556 -20.51 23.03 11.25
CA HIS A 556 -20.21 22.27 12.47
C HIS A 556 -19.97 23.23 13.63
N ILE A 557 -20.85 23.26 14.63
CA ILE A 557 -20.84 24.23 15.73
C ILE A 557 -19.97 23.73 16.86
N GLY A 558 -18.77 24.31 16.99
CA GLY A 558 -17.81 23.97 18.03
C GLY A 558 -17.11 22.61 17.82
N MET A 559 -16.02 22.38 18.55
CA MET A 559 -15.22 21.15 18.46
C MET A 559 -15.64 20.16 19.55
N ASP A 560 -15.77 18.88 19.20
CA ASP A 560 -16.21 17.79 20.08
C ASP A 560 -17.57 18.01 20.78
N THR A 561 -18.36 18.99 20.33
CA THR A 561 -19.65 19.37 20.92
C THR A 561 -20.74 18.31 20.79
N VAL A 562 -20.52 17.26 19.99
CA VAL A 562 -21.37 16.05 20.00
C VAL A 562 -21.45 15.42 21.39
N GLN A 563 -20.39 15.55 22.20
CA GLN A 563 -20.31 15.02 23.57
C GLN A 563 -21.23 15.75 24.56
N LEU A 564 -21.79 16.91 24.16
CA LEU A 564 -22.79 17.63 24.94
C LEU A 564 -24.19 16.99 24.85
N GLU A 565 -24.36 15.97 23.99
CA GLU A 565 -25.60 15.19 23.85
C GLU A 565 -26.85 16.07 23.62
N GLY A 566 -26.69 17.17 22.88
CA GLY A 566 -27.76 18.12 22.56
C GLY A 566 -28.00 19.20 23.62
N LYS A 567 -27.29 19.19 24.76
CA LYS A 567 -27.31 20.32 25.68
C LYS A 567 -26.76 21.56 25.00
N PHE A 568 -27.39 22.70 25.28
CA PHE A 568 -27.05 24.01 24.71
C PHE A 568 -27.41 24.20 23.24
N PHE A 569 -28.09 23.26 22.58
CA PHE A 569 -28.53 23.38 21.20
C PHE A 569 -30.06 23.32 21.10
N THR A 570 -30.64 24.17 20.25
CA THR A 570 -32.06 24.13 19.87
C THR A 570 -32.17 24.13 18.35
N ALA A 571 -32.49 22.98 17.76
CA ALA A 571 -32.72 22.86 16.32
C ALA A 571 -34.13 23.31 15.93
N HIS A 572 -34.25 24.09 14.86
CA HIS A 572 -35.51 24.60 14.32
C HIS A 572 -35.94 23.94 13.01
N VAL A 573 -35.10 23.06 12.46
CA VAL A 573 -35.32 22.33 11.22
C VAL A 573 -35.07 20.84 11.42
N LYS A 574 -35.57 20.02 10.48
CA LYS A 574 -35.38 18.57 10.44
C LYS A 574 -34.73 18.17 9.11
N GLN A 575 -34.13 16.98 9.10
CA GLN A 575 -33.60 16.40 7.87
C GLN A 575 -34.71 16.25 6.83
N GLY A 576 -34.43 16.70 5.61
CA GLY A 576 -35.37 16.72 4.49
C GLY A 576 -36.18 18.01 4.36
N ASP A 577 -36.11 18.94 5.32
CA ASP A 577 -36.80 20.22 5.22
C ASP A 577 -36.20 21.07 4.09
N VAL A 578 -37.07 21.71 3.31
CA VAL A 578 -36.70 22.73 2.33
C VAL A 578 -36.56 24.07 3.06
N ILE A 579 -35.44 24.75 2.86
CA ILE A 579 -35.10 25.99 3.57
C ILE A 579 -34.88 27.16 2.60
N GLU A 580 -35.18 28.36 3.08
CA GLU A 580 -34.87 29.62 2.38
C GLU A 580 -33.62 30.27 2.96
N LYS A 581 -32.93 31.09 2.14
CA LYS A 581 -31.77 31.86 2.60
C LYS A 581 -32.15 32.74 3.80
N GLY A 582 -31.33 32.74 4.84
CA GLY A 582 -31.54 33.51 6.08
C GLY A 582 -32.48 32.84 7.09
N GLN A 583 -33.10 31.70 6.77
CA GLN A 583 -33.94 30.96 7.71
C GLN A 583 -33.11 30.46 8.90
N LEU A 584 -33.65 30.61 10.11
CA LEU A 584 -33.02 30.10 11.34
C LEU A 584 -32.99 28.57 11.35
N LEU A 585 -31.80 27.99 11.53
CA LEU A 585 -31.59 26.54 11.52
C LEU A 585 -31.40 25.99 12.93
N THR A 586 -30.48 26.59 13.69
CA THR A 586 -30.14 26.17 15.06
C THR A 586 -29.75 27.38 15.90
N GLU A 587 -30.24 27.42 17.14
CA GLU A 587 -29.73 28.29 18.20
C GLU A 587 -28.81 27.50 19.14
N PHE A 588 -27.77 28.14 19.67
CA PHE A 588 -26.85 27.52 20.60
C PHE A 588 -26.34 28.49 21.68
N ASP A 589 -26.10 28.00 22.89
CA ASP A 589 -25.59 28.79 24.01
C ASP A 589 -24.04 28.78 24.04
N ILE A 590 -23.44 29.87 23.54
CA ILE A 590 -21.99 30.05 23.46
C ILE A 590 -21.34 29.97 24.85
N GLU A 591 -21.92 30.64 25.84
CA GLU A 591 -21.34 30.70 27.19
C GLU A 591 -21.50 29.35 27.90
N GLY A 592 -22.63 28.67 27.72
CA GLY A 592 -22.84 27.31 28.19
C GLY A 592 -21.84 26.30 27.61
N ILE A 593 -21.56 26.35 26.30
CA ILE A 593 -20.59 25.47 25.63
C ILE A 593 -19.17 25.73 26.14
N LYS A 594 -18.77 27.01 26.26
CA LYS A 594 -17.45 27.38 26.80
C LYS A 594 -17.30 26.97 28.27
N ALA A 595 -18.34 27.17 29.08
CA ALA A 595 -18.35 26.77 30.49
C ALA A 595 -18.25 25.25 30.67
N ALA A 596 -18.78 24.47 29.71
CA ALA A 596 -18.62 23.03 29.65
C ALA A 596 -17.24 22.57 29.15
N GLY A 597 -16.34 23.49 28.79
CA GLY A 597 -14.95 23.21 28.40
C GLY A 597 -14.73 22.98 26.90
N TYR A 598 -15.71 23.28 26.06
CA TYR A 598 -15.63 23.03 24.61
C TYR A 598 -15.34 24.31 23.81
N ASP A 599 -14.68 24.14 22.67
CA ASP A 599 -14.39 25.21 21.72
C ASP A 599 -15.64 25.51 20.88
N VAL A 600 -15.96 26.79 20.65
CA VAL A 600 -17.13 27.22 19.85
C VAL A 600 -16.79 27.53 18.40
N THR A 601 -15.51 27.41 18.01
CA THR A 601 -15.07 27.60 16.63
C THR A 601 -15.91 26.73 15.69
N THR A 602 -16.54 27.36 14.71
CA THR A 602 -17.57 26.77 13.86
C THR A 602 -17.07 26.67 12.42
N PRO A 603 -16.57 25.52 11.96
CA PRO A 603 -16.26 25.30 10.55
C PRO A 603 -17.49 25.39 9.65
N VAL A 604 -17.32 26.08 8.53
CA VAL A 604 -18.27 26.17 7.41
C VAL A 604 -17.54 25.68 6.16
N VAL A 605 -17.87 24.48 5.71
CA VAL A 605 -17.09 23.73 4.70
C VAL A 605 -17.97 23.27 3.55
N VAL A 606 -17.47 23.40 2.33
CA VAL A 606 -18.10 22.83 1.14
C VAL A 606 -17.53 21.43 0.92
N THR A 607 -18.31 20.42 1.27
CA THR A 607 -17.88 19.03 1.33
C THR A 607 -17.67 18.41 -0.06
N ASN A 608 -18.43 18.87 -1.06
CA ASN A 608 -18.22 18.58 -2.48
C ASN A 608 -17.34 19.61 -3.20
N SER A 609 -16.42 20.28 -2.48
CA SER A 609 -15.52 21.31 -3.03
C SER A 609 -14.65 20.86 -4.22
N ASN A 610 -14.52 19.56 -4.46
CA ASN A 610 -13.84 18.97 -5.62
C ASN A 610 -14.67 19.01 -6.92
N GLN A 611 -15.97 19.28 -6.83
CA GLN A 611 -16.88 19.41 -7.99
C GLN A 611 -16.86 20.81 -8.60
N TYR A 612 -16.29 21.79 -7.89
CA TYR A 612 -16.18 23.17 -8.33
C TYR A 612 -14.79 23.44 -8.90
N LEU A 613 -14.72 24.30 -9.94
CA LEU A 613 -13.47 24.73 -10.55
C LEU A 613 -12.56 25.43 -9.54
N ASP A 614 -13.16 26.23 -8.65
CA ASP A 614 -12.47 26.80 -7.50
C ASP A 614 -13.44 27.10 -6.35
N VAL A 615 -12.87 27.18 -5.14
CA VAL A 615 -13.56 27.58 -3.91
C VAL A 615 -12.79 28.74 -3.31
N MET A 616 -13.26 29.95 -3.56
CA MET A 616 -12.62 31.17 -3.09
C MET A 616 -13.22 31.60 -1.75
N ILE A 617 -12.37 31.75 -0.73
CA ILE A 617 -12.76 32.23 0.59
C ILE A 617 -12.67 33.76 0.60
N THR A 618 -13.50 34.42 1.41
CA THR A 618 -13.41 35.87 1.61
C THR A 618 -12.12 36.30 2.31
N ASP A 619 -11.60 37.49 1.98
CA ASP A 619 -10.45 38.10 2.68
C ASP A 619 -10.91 38.94 3.90
N ALA A 620 -12.21 38.98 4.17
CA ALA A 620 -12.76 39.66 5.34
C ALA A 620 -12.30 38.96 6.64
N LYS A 621 -12.08 39.77 7.69
CA LYS A 621 -11.71 39.26 9.03
C LYS A 621 -12.91 38.96 9.92
N GLU A 622 -14.06 39.53 9.59
CA GLU A 622 -15.32 39.34 10.32
C GLU A 622 -16.38 38.81 9.37
N ALA A 623 -17.12 37.81 9.82
CA ALA A 623 -18.28 37.28 9.14
C ALA A 623 -19.53 38.00 9.64
N LYS A 624 -20.32 38.54 8.72
CA LYS A 624 -21.68 39.04 8.98
C LYS A 624 -22.67 38.22 8.17
N LEU A 625 -23.89 38.09 8.69
CA LEU A 625 -24.95 37.37 8.00
C LEU A 625 -25.16 37.96 6.60
N GLU A 626 -25.44 37.08 5.64
CA GLU A 626 -25.69 37.39 4.23
C GLU A 626 -24.49 37.97 3.44
N GLU A 627 -23.39 38.33 4.10
CA GLU A 627 -22.15 38.68 3.42
C GLU A 627 -21.45 37.43 2.88
N ARG A 628 -20.77 37.60 1.74
CA ARG A 628 -20.07 36.53 1.03
C ARG A 628 -18.97 35.92 1.89
N LEU A 629 -19.11 34.63 2.18
CA LEU A 629 -18.09 33.84 2.89
C LEU A 629 -17.26 33.01 1.91
N ILE A 630 -17.94 32.29 1.01
CA ILE A 630 -17.33 31.40 0.02
C ILE A 630 -17.95 31.68 -1.36
N THR A 631 -17.12 31.72 -2.39
CA THR A 631 -17.55 31.73 -3.80
C THR A 631 -17.12 30.45 -4.47
N LEU A 632 -18.09 29.76 -5.04
CA LEU A 632 -17.94 28.54 -5.81
C LEU A 632 -17.98 28.88 -7.29
N VAL A 633 -16.92 28.50 -8.00
CA VAL A 633 -16.82 28.69 -9.44
C VAL A 633 -17.29 27.39 -10.10
N ILE A 634 -18.35 27.47 -10.90
CA ILE A 634 -18.98 26.33 -11.57
C ILE A 634 -18.30 26.06 -12.91
#